data_AF-A0A364L1L7-F1
#
_entry.id   AF-A0A364L1L7-F1
#
_cell.length_a   1.000
_cell.length_b   1.000
_cell.length_c   1.000
_cell.angle_alpha   90.00
_cell.angle_beta   90.00
_cell.angle_gamma   90.00
#
_symmetry.space_group_name_H-M   'P 1'
#
loop_
_entity.id
_entity.type
_entity.pdbx_description
1 polymer ?
#
loop_
_entity_poly.entity_id
_entity_poly.type
_entity_poly.pdbx_seq_one_letter_code
_entity_poly.pdbx_strand_id
1 'polypeptide(L)'
;MHVELYAPPFLSCRDKTDNHQVEAWKLRGHLPHAVEATALLTDAILHDNSTYNSVFSIRATYAAAFSRFVTGLVDTKLGSGGGGGTMFNRAAMIGLPLSFVELRHEAAHRELPSLVLLRNYTNRALEWLWDYYWARIDQGVSVSAAEDDGLRARVKSLLLQFSQQVQSDNSRKRVKSLATSVSQSLVSICKGDAEGAKVICRVLVEDGFLVPESRQ
;
A
#
# COMPACT_ATOMS: atom_id res chain seq x y z
N MET A 1 -15.06 -17.29 -27.28
CA MET A 1 -15.80 -16.73 -26.14
C MET A 1 -14.79 -15.89 -25.35
N HIS A 2 -14.75 -14.59 -25.68
CA HIS A 2 -13.81 -13.64 -25.10
C HIS A 2 -14.14 -13.47 -23.61
N VAL A 3 -13.29 -13.98 -22.73
CA VAL A 3 -13.31 -13.60 -21.31
C VAL A 3 -12.47 -12.34 -21.24
N GLU A 4 -13.12 -11.17 -21.26
CA GLU A 4 -12.50 -9.95 -20.78
C GLU A 4 -12.19 -10.16 -19.30
N LEU A 5 -10.94 -10.55 -19.03
CA LEU A 5 -10.38 -10.55 -17.69
C LEU A 5 -10.42 -9.09 -17.23
N TYR A 6 -11.32 -8.80 -16.29
CA TYR A 6 -11.33 -7.55 -15.54
C TYR A 6 -9.93 -7.35 -14.97
N ALA A 7 -9.15 -6.46 -15.59
CA ALA A 7 -7.84 -6.09 -15.11
C ALA A 7 -8.08 -5.18 -13.90
N PRO A 8 -7.85 -5.62 -12.66
CA PRO A 8 -7.98 -4.74 -11.52
C PRO A 8 -7.09 -3.49 -11.72
N PRO A 9 -7.52 -2.31 -11.27
CA PRO A 9 -6.98 -1.02 -11.70
C PRO A 9 -5.47 -0.83 -11.46
N PHE A 10 -4.85 -1.62 -10.59
CA PHE A 10 -3.40 -1.66 -10.39
C PHE A 10 -2.61 -2.25 -11.58
N LEU A 11 -3.26 -2.99 -12.49
CA LEU A 11 -2.61 -3.42 -13.74
C LEU A 11 -2.52 -2.30 -14.79
N SER A 12 -3.28 -1.21 -14.62
CA SER A 12 -3.19 -0.02 -15.48
C SER A 12 -2.03 0.89 -15.09
N CYS A 13 -1.63 0.91 -13.82
CA CYS A 13 -0.48 1.69 -13.35
C CYS A 13 0.74 0.78 -13.26
N ARG A 14 1.37 0.54 -14.41
CA ARG A 14 2.62 -0.24 -14.52
C ARG A 14 3.86 0.58 -14.12
N ASP A 15 3.66 1.71 -13.46
CA ASP A 15 4.70 2.70 -13.25
C ASP A 15 5.40 2.49 -11.90
N LYS A 16 6.72 2.62 -11.91
CA LYS A 16 7.58 2.37 -10.73
C LYS A 16 7.31 3.36 -9.59
N THR A 17 6.65 4.47 -9.91
CA THR A 17 6.31 5.59 -9.04
C THR A 17 5.41 5.18 -7.88
N ASP A 18 4.43 4.30 -8.10
CA ASP A 18 3.50 3.86 -7.06
C ASP A 18 4.20 3.09 -5.93
N ASN A 19 5.25 2.35 -6.24
CA ASN A 19 5.96 1.54 -5.24
C ASN A 19 6.81 2.41 -4.29
N HIS A 20 7.39 3.50 -4.79
CA HIS A 20 8.16 4.46 -3.98
C HIS A 20 7.29 5.18 -2.94
N GLN A 21 6.01 5.42 -3.26
CA GLN A 21 5.05 6.01 -2.33
C GLN A 21 4.81 5.08 -1.14
N VAL A 22 4.63 3.78 -1.41
CA VAL A 22 4.42 2.77 -0.36
C VAL A 22 5.67 2.61 0.52
N GLU A 23 6.87 2.65 -0.06
CA GLU A 23 8.12 2.64 0.72
C GLU A 23 8.24 3.87 1.62
N ALA A 24 7.90 5.06 1.11
CA ALA A 24 7.89 6.28 1.91
C ALA A 24 6.87 6.19 3.07
N TRP A 25 5.71 5.56 2.86
CA TRP A 25 4.73 5.34 3.92
C TRP A 25 5.21 4.33 4.96
N LYS A 26 5.91 3.28 4.53
CA LYS A 26 6.52 2.28 5.42
C LYS A 26 7.51 2.89 6.42
N LEU A 27 8.27 3.92 5.99
CA LEU A 27 9.18 4.66 6.86
C LEU A 27 8.47 5.55 7.90
N ARG A 28 7.20 5.89 7.67
CA ARG A 28 6.44 6.85 8.49
C ARG A 28 5.52 6.18 9.53
N GLY A 29 5.31 4.87 9.48
CA GLY A 29 4.56 4.14 10.51
C GLY A 29 3.73 2.95 9.98
N HIS A 30 2.69 2.58 10.74
CA HIS A 30 1.84 1.40 10.54
C HIS A 30 1.16 1.36 9.16
N LEU A 31 1.86 0.84 8.16
CA LEU A 31 1.30 0.51 6.85
C LEU A 31 0.46 -0.76 6.98
N PRO A 32 -0.83 -0.77 6.56
CA PRO A 32 -1.61 -1.99 6.57
C PRO A 32 -0.93 -3.06 5.72
N HIS A 33 -0.84 -4.29 6.26
CA HIS A 33 -0.11 -5.39 5.60
C HIS A 33 -0.65 -5.70 4.20
N ALA A 34 -1.95 -5.48 3.95
CA ALA A 34 -2.53 -5.63 2.62
C ALA A 34 -1.92 -4.66 1.58
N VAL A 35 -1.58 -3.44 1.99
CA VAL A 35 -0.93 -2.44 1.11
C VAL A 35 0.52 -2.85 0.84
N GLU A 36 1.27 -3.25 1.88
CA GLU A 36 2.63 -3.76 1.71
C GLU A 36 2.68 -5.00 0.81
N ALA A 37 1.76 -5.94 1.02
CA ALA A 37 1.68 -7.14 0.20
C ALA A 37 1.38 -6.83 -1.26
N THR A 38 0.47 -5.89 -1.52
CA THR A 38 0.15 -5.44 -2.89
C THR A 38 1.40 -4.86 -3.56
N ALA A 39 2.11 -3.96 -2.88
CA ALA A 39 3.35 -3.36 -3.35
C ALA A 39 4.43 -4.40 -3.69
N LEU A 40 4.72 -5.33 -2.78
CA LEU A 40 5.73 -6.38 -2.98
C LEU A 40 5.38 -7.33 -4.14
N LEU A 41 4.10 -7.69 -4.29
CA LEU A 41 3.65 -8.56 -5.39
C LEU A 41 3.74 -7.85 -6.74
N THR A 42 3.38 -6.57 -6.81
CA THR A 42 3.53 -5.75 -8.02
C THR A 42 5.00 -5.53 -8.36
N ASP A 43 5.86 -5.30 -7.37
CA ASP A 43 7.31 -5.18 -7.57
C ASP A 43 7.90 -6.44 -8.18
N ALA A 44 7.47 -7.62 -7.71
CA ALA A 44 7.88 -8.89 -8.30
C ALA A 44 7.47 -9.04 -9.78
N ILE A 45 6.30 -8.51 -10.16
CA ILE A 45 5.84 -8.46 -11.56
C ILE A 45 6.69 -7.49 -12.38
N LEU A 46 7.04 -6.32 -11.83
CA LEU A 46 7.91 -5.35 -12.51
C LEU A 46 9.35 -5.86 -12.67
N HIS A 47 9.84 -6.65 -11.72
CA HIS A 47 11.14 -7.32 -11.77
C HIS A 47 11.20 -8.48 -12.77
N ASP A 48 10.04 -8.97 -13.23
CA ASP A 48 9.90 -10.09 -14.15
C ASP A 48 10.27 -9.74 -15.60
N ASN A 49 11.56 -9.49 -15.80
CA ASN A 49 12.14 -9.20 -17.10
C ASN A 49 13.34 -10.13 -17.36
N SER A 50 13.12 -11.18 -18.16
CA SER A 50 14.13 -12.18 -18.50
C SER A 50 15.29 -11.66 -19.35
N THR A 51 15.18 -10.45 -19.91
CA THR A 51 16.26 -9.81 -20.67
C THR A 51 17.34 -9.27 -19.74
N TYR A 52 16.95 -8.77 -18.56
CA TYR A 52 17.87 -8.14 -17.61
C TYR A 52 18.13 -9.00 -16.36
N ASN A 53 17.18 -9.87 -16.00
CA ASN A 53 17.25 -10.67 -14.78
C ASN A 53 17.29 -12.17 -15.09
N SER A 54 18.06 -12.91 -14.28
CA SER A 54 18.10 -14.37 -14.38
C SER A 54 16.77 -15.00 -13.93
N VAL A 55 16.42 -16.15 -14.51
CA VAL A 55 15.20 -16.89 -14.15
C VAL A 55 15.18 -17.23 -12.65
N PHE A 56 16.34 -17.55 -12.06
CA PHE A 56 16.45 -17.78 -10.62
C PHE A 56 16.12 -16.53 -9.82
N SER A 57 16.67 -15.36 -10.19
CA SER A 57 16.39 -14.10 -9.52
C SER A 57 14.90 -13.78 -9.55
N ILE A 58 14.25 -13.90 -10.70
CA ILE A 58 12.82 -13.64 -10.85
C ILE A 58 12.00 -14.57 -9.94
N ARG A 59 12.28 -15.88 -9.96
CA ARG A 59 11.60 -16.86 -9.09
C ARG A 59 11.80 -16.54 -7.60
N ALA A 60 13.01 -16.15 -7.20
CA ALA A 60 13.32 -15.79 -5.83
C ALA A 60 12.53 -14.55 -5.39
N THR A 61 12.44 -13.52 -6.24
CA THR A 61 11.67 -12.30 -5.95
C THR A 61 10.18 -12.61 -5.76
N TYR A 62 9.57 -13.37 -6.67
CA TYR A 62 8.18 -13.80 -6.51
C TYR A 62 7.96 -14.63 -5.24
N ALA A 63 8.81 -15.61 -4.97
CA ALA A 63 8.67 -16.46 -3.80
C ALA A 63 8.81 -15.68 -2.48
N ALA A 64 9.73 -14.71 -2.43
CA ALA A 64 9.91 -13.83 -1.27
C ALA A 64 8.70 -12.91 -1.05
N ALA A 65 8.22 -12.26 -2.12
CA ALA A 65 7.03 -11.41 -2.07
C ALA A 65 5.79 -12.19 -1.63
N PHE A 66 5.57 -13.36 -2.22
CA PHE A 66 4.43 -14.23 -1.90
C PHE A 66 4.50 -14.76 -0.46
N SER A 67 5.69 -15.16 0.00
CA SER A 67 5.88 -15.62 1.39
C SER A 67 5.60 -14.52 2.41
N ARG A 68 5.98 -13.27 2.10
CA ARG A 68 5.65 -12.10 2.94
C ARG A 68 4.15 -11.80 2.95
N PHE A 69 3.50 -11.85 1.79
CA PHE A 69 2.04 -11.70 1.68
C PHE A 69 1.31 -12.67 2.61
N VAL A 70 1.58 -13.97 2.50
CA VAL A 70 0.91 -15.01 3.31
C VAL A 70 1.22 -14.86 4.79
N THR A 71 2.50 -14.75 5.14
CA THR A 71 2.93 -14.73 6.55
C THR A 71 2.35 -13.53 7.28
N GLY A 72 2.50 -12.33 6.70
CA GLY A 72 2.05 -11.14 7.42
C GLY A 72 0.52 -11.02 7.50
N LEU A 73 -0.26 -11.56 6.55
CA LEU A 73 -1.74 -11.63 6.68
C LEU A 73 -2.18 -12.58 7.78
N VAL A 74 -1.53 -13.74 7.85
CA VAL A 74 -1.83 -14.76 8.85
C VAL A 74 -1.42 -14.31 10.26
N ASP A 75 -0.41 -13.45 10.36
CA ASP A 75 0.09 -12.97 11.65
C ASP A 75 -0.56 -11.65 12.13
N THR A 76 -1.10 -10.80 11.23
CA THR A 76 -1.63 -9.46 11.62
C THR A 76 -2.88 -9.49 12.51
N LYS A 77 -3.66 -10.58 12.54
CA LYS A 77 -4.95 -10.62 13.26
C LYS A 77 -4.90 -11.19 14.67
N LEU A 78 -3.76 -11.65 15.14
CA LEU A 78 -3.67 -12.26 16.47
C LEU A 78 -3.03 -11.29 17.44
N GLY A 79 -3.89 -10.51 18.11
CA GLY A 79 -3.54 -9.91 19.39
C GLY A 79 -2.98 -10.98 20.32
N SER A 80 -2.02 -10.57 21.16
CA SER A 80 -1.13 -11.35 22.03
C SER A 80 -1.76 -12.39 22.98
N GLY A 81 -3.04 -12.78 22.83
CA GLY A 81 -3.77 -13.68 23.74
C GLY A 81 -4.42 -14.92 23.11
N GLY A 82 -4.31 -15.14 21.79
CA GLY A 82 -4.91 -16.31 21.11
C GLY A 82 -3.89 -17.37 20.71
N GLY A 83 -3.62 -18.32 21.59
CA GLY A 83 -2.58 -19.35 21.42
C GLY A 83 -2.75 -20.30 20.23
N GLY A 84 -1.62 -20.73 19.67
CA GLY A 84 -1.41 -22.12 19.21
C GLY A 84 -2.06 -22.61 17.90
N GLY A 85 -2.60 -21.75 17.03
CA GLY A 85 -3.11 -22.20 15.72
C GLY A 85 -2.00 -22.32 14.66
N THR A 86 -2.01 -23.40 13.86
CA THR A 86 -1.15 -23.55 12.67
C THR A 86 -1.43 -22.46 11.64
N MET A 87 -0.47 -22.20 10.72
CA MET A 87 -0.66 -21.22 9.64
C MET A 87 -1.92 -21.52 8.80
N PHE A 88 -2.24 -22.80 8.60
CA PHE A 88 -3.46 -23.24 7.93
C PHE A 88 -4.74 -22.83 8.67
N ASN A 89 -4.80 -23.05 9.99
CA ASN A 89 -5.96 -22.68 10.79
C ASN A 89 -6.19 -21.16 10.76
N ARG A 90 -5.11 -20.38 10.87
CA ARG A 90 -5.19 -18.92 10.81
C ARG A 90 -5.61 -18.42 9.42
N ALA A 91 -5.10 -19.03 8.36
CA ALA A 91 -5.52 -18.74 6.98
C ALA A 91 -7.02 -19.01 6.79
N ALA A 92 -7.52 -20.14 7.29
CA ALA A 92 -8.95 -20.47 7.24
C ALA A 92 -9.81 -19.41 7.96
N MET A 93 -9.38 -18.93 9.13
CA MET A 93 -10.11 -17.90 9.89
C MET A 93 -10.26 -16.57 9.13
N ILE A 94 -9.29 -16.22 8.28
CA ILE A 94 -9.33 -14.98 7.49
C ILE A 94 -9.88 -15.18 6.07
N GLY A 95 -10.29 -16.41 5.73
CA GLY A 95 -10.75 -16.76 4.38
C GLY A 95 -9.64 -16.73 3.32
N LEU A 96 -8.37 -16.89 3.73
CA LEU A 96 -7.24 -17.00 2.80
C LEU A 96 -7.23 -18.41 2.18
N PRO A 97 -7.12 -18.54 0.85
CA PRO A 97 -7.03 -19.85 0.20
C PRO A 97 -5.88 -20.68 0.77
N LEU A 98 -6.19 -21.91 1.21
CA LEU A 98 -5.18 -22.80 1.82
C LEU A 98 -4.07 -23.18 0.83
N SER A 99 -4.36 -23.18 -0.47
CA SER A 99 -3.36 -23.37 -1.52
C SER A 99 -2.26 -22.30 -1.49
N PHE A 100 -2.53 -21.10 -0.97
CA PHE A 100 -1.50 -20.06 -0.79
C PHE A 100 -0.55 -20.42 0.36
N VAL A 101 -1.08 -21.03 1.43
CA VAL A 101 -0.27 -21.54 2.54
C VAL A 101 0.61 -22.70 2.08
N GLU A 102 0.08 -23.59 1.25
CA GLU A 102 0.83 -24.70 0.65
C GLU A 102 1.99 -24.18 -0.22
N LEU A 103 1.74 -23.23 -1.12
CA LEU A 103 2.79 -22.65 -1.96
C LEU A 103 3.88 -21.98 -1.12
N ARG A 104 3.52 -21.25 -0.06
CA ARG A 104 4.48 -20.66 0.87
C ARG A 104 5.29 -21.74 1.59
N HIS A 105 4.66 -22.83 2.00
CA HIS A 105 5.35 -23.94 2.66
C HIS A 105 6.33 -24.62 1.70
N GLU A 106 5.94 -24.85 0.45
CA GLU A 106 6.79 -25.38 -0.61
C GLU A 106 8.00 -24.46 -0.86
N ALA A 107 7.77 -23.16 -1.05
CA ALA A 107 8.84 -22.19 -1.30
C ALA A 107 9.85 -22.05 -0.15
N ALA A 108 9.44 -22.32 1.10
CA ALA A 108 10.29 -22.17 2.27
C ALA A 108 11.06 -23.44 2.66
N HIS A 109 10.48 -24.62 2.42
CA HIS A 109 10.99 -25.89 2.95
C HIS A 109 11.30 -26.95 1.88
N ARG A 110 10.91 -26.71 0.62
CA ARG A 110 11.14 -27.62 -0.50
C ARG A 110 11.91 -26.92 -1.61
N GLU A 111 11.77 -27.42 -2.83
CA GLU A 111 12.30 -26.76 -4.00
C GLU A 111 11.47 -25.53 -4.34
N LEU A 112 12.16 -24.50 -4.84
CA LEU A 112 11.54 -23.27 -5.28
C LEU A 112 10.50 -23.59 -6.37
N PRO A 113 9.26 -23.09 -6.29
CA PRO A 113 8.26 -23.38 -7.32
C PRO A 113 8.65 -22.88 -8.71
N SER A 114 8.00 -23.42 -9.74
CA SER A 114 8.23 -22.98 -11.12
C SER A 114 7.77 -21.53 -11.32
N LEU A 115 8.42 -20.82 -12.25
CA LEU A 115 8.09 -19.42 -12.53
C LEU A 115 6.64 -19.25 -13.01
N VAL A 116 6.13 -20.19 -13.81
CA VAL A 116 4.74 -20.19 -14.28
C VAL A 116 3.78 -20.29 -13.09
N LEU A 117 4.07 -21.19 -12.14
CA LEU A 117 3.24 -21.34 -10.94
C LEU A 117 3.24 -20.06 -10.10
N LEU A 118 4.42 -19.49 -9.85
CA LEU A 118 4.57 -18.25 -9.08
C LEU A 118 3.79 -17.07 -9.70
N ARG A 119 3.90 -16.86 -11.01
CA ARG A 119 3.12 -15.83 -11.74
C ARG A 119 1.61 -16.01 -11.55
N ASN A 120 1.12 -17.23 -11.74
CA ASN A 120 -0.31 -17.53 -11.59
C ASN A 120 -0.80 -17.28 -10.16
N TYR A 121 -0.04 -17.72 -9.16
CA TYR A 121 -0.40 -17.51 -7.76
C TYR A 121 -0.33 -16.04 -7.35
N THR A 122 0.64 -15.28 -7.85
CA THR A 122 0.73 -13.83 -7.61
C THR A 122 -0.48 -13.10 -8.16
N ASN A 123 -0.93 -13.40 -9.39
CA ASN A 123 -2.14 -12.79 -9.94
C ASN A 123 -3.38 -13.10 -9.09
N ARG A 124 -3.57 -14.37 -8.70
CA ARG A 124 -4.67 -14.79 -7.81
C ARG A 124 -4.60 -14.14 -6.43
N ALA A 125 -3.39 -13.89 -5.91
CA ALA A 125 -3.22 -13.19 -4.64
C ALA A 125 -3.60 -11.71 -4.74
N LEU A 126 -3.26 -11.05 -5.84
CA LEU A 126 -3.66 -9.66 -6.11
C LEU A 126 -5.19 -9.53 -6.27
N GLU A 127 -5.83 -10.45 -6.99
CA GLU A 127 -7.30 -10.54 -7.08
C GLU A 127 -7.93 -10.73 -5.70
N TRP A 128 -7.41 -11.68 -4.90
CA TRP A 128 -7.92 -11.90 -3.56
C TRP A 128 -7.72 -10.68 -2.64
N LEU A 129 -6.58 -9.99 -2.73
CA LEU A 129 -6.30 -8.76 -1.98
C LEU A 129 -7.27 -7.64 -2.33
N TRP A 130 -7.69 -7.56 -3.59
CA TRP A 130 -8.70 -6.60 -4.03
C TRP A 130 -10.01 -6.79 -3.26
N ASP A 131 -10.58 -8.00 -3.28
CA ASP A 131 -11.85 -8.30 -2.60
C ASP A 131 -11.74 -8.21 -1.07
N TYR A 132 -10.58 -8.62 -0.54
CA TYR A 132 -10.33 -8.64 0.90
C TYR A 132 -10.16 -7.24 1.49
N TYR A 133 -9.50 -6.33 0.78
CA TYR A 133 -9.08 -5.03 1.32
C TYR A 133 -9.54 -3.85 0.46
N TRP A 134 -9.11 -3.77 -0.80
CA TRP A 134 -9.28 -2.56 -1.62
C TRP A 134 -10.73 -2.25 -1.98
N ALA A 135 -11.51 -3.26 -2.39
CA ALA A 135 -12.92 -3.10 -2.74
C ALA A 135 -13.77 -2.56 -1.57
N ARG A 136 -13.32 -2.79 -0.33
CA ARG A 136 -14.00 -2.31 0.89
C ARG A 136 -13.68 -0.86 1.22
N ILE A 137 -12.51 -0.37 0.79
CA ILE A 137 -12.12 1.03 0.94
C ILE A 137 -12.87 1.89 -0.08
N ASP A 138 -13.01 1.39 -1.31
CA ASP A 138 -13.65 2.12 -2.41
C ASP A 138 -15.14 2.40 -2.13
N GLN A 139 -15.84 1.46 -1.48
CA GLN A 139 -17.24 1.63 -1.06
C GLN A 139 -17.45 2.72 0.02
N GLY A 140 -16.40 3.14 0.71
CA GLY A 140 -16.46 4.23 1.69
C GLY A 140 -16.23 5.63 1.10
N VAL A 141 -15.88 5.72 -0.19
CA VAL A 141 -15.38 6.97 -0.81
C VAL A 141 -16.10 7.23 -2.13
N SER A 142 -17.41 7.51 -2.09
CA SER A 142 -18.09 8.13 -3.24
C SER A 142 -17.63 9.59 -3.38
N VAL A 143 -17.03 9.95 -4.52
CA VAL A 143 -16.47 11.30 -4.76
C VAL A 143 -17.31 12.05 -5.79
N SER A 144 -17.78 13.24 -5.45
CA SER A 144 -18.25 14.23 -6.43
C SER A 144 -17.13 15.22 -6.74
N ALA A 145 -16.60 15.17 -7.97
CA ALA A 145 -15.39 15.89 -8.40
C ALA A 145 -15.53 17.41 -8.59
N ALA A 146 -16.67 18.03 -8.23
CA ALA A 146 -17.02 19.38 -8.68
C ALA A 146 -16.80 20.52 -7.65
N GLU A 147 -16.61 20.23 -6.35
CA GLU A 147 -16.49 21.27 -5.30
C GLU A 147 -15.05 21.41 -4.72
N ASP A 148 -14.09 20.65 -5.25
CA ASP A 148 -12.78 20.36 -4.62
C ASP A 148 -11.71 21.48 -4.79
N ASP A 149 -11.77 22.30 -5.85
CA ASP A 149 -10.61 23.10 -6.26
C ASP A 149 -10.20 24.22 -5.28
N GLY A 150 -11.17 24.93 -4.70
CA GLY A 150 -10.90 26.00 -3.74
C GLY A 150 -10.38 25.50 -2.39
N LEU A 151 -10.91 24.37 -1.91
CA LEU A 151 -10.46 23.75 -0.67
C LEU A 151 -9.08 23.14 -0.83
N ARG A 152 -8.82 22.50 -1.98
CA ARG A 152 -7.51 21.94 -2.34
C ARG A 152 -6.42 23.00 -2.35
N ALA A 153 -6.67 24.14 -3.00
CA ALA A 153 -5.73 25.27 -3.03
C ALA A 153 -5.41 25.81 -1.63
N ARG A 154 -6.42 25.88 -0.75
CA ARG A 154 -6.26 26.32 0.65
C ARG A 154 -5.43 25.33 1.48
N VAL A 155 -5.64 24.02 1.31
CA VAL A 155 -4.85 22.99 2.02
C VAL A 155 -3.40 23.02 1.55
N LYS A 156 -3.16 23.12 0.23
CA LYS A 156 -1.81 23.26 -0.33
C LYS A 156 -1.07 24.47 0.22
N SER A 157 -1.70 25.64 0.24
CA SER A 157 -1.03 26.86 0.72
C SER A 157 -0.65 26.76 2.20
N LEU A 158 -1.50 26.16 3.05
CA LEU A 158 -1.19 25.91 4.45
C LEU A 158 0.02 24.99 4.63
N LEU A 159 0.10 23.90 3.87
CA LEU A 159 1.21 22.94 3.96
C LEU A 159 2.52 23.51 3.38
N LEU A 160 2.45 24.28 2.30
CA LEU A 160 3.62 24.96 1.72
C LEU A 160 4.17 26.03 2.66
N GLN A 161 3.30 26.83 3.28
CA GLN A 161 3.71 27.82 4.29
C GLN A 161 4.39 27.15 5.49
N PHE A 162 3.85 26.02 5.96
CA PHE A 162 4.49 25.23 7.01
C PHE A 162 5.91 24.78 6.59
N SER A 163 6.05 24.19 5.40
CA SER A 163 7.35 23.74 4.88
C SER A 163 8.37 24.88 4.81
N GLN A 164 7.98 26.04 4.24
CA GLN A 164 8.85 27.22 4.14
C GLN A 164 9.28 27.74 5.52
N GLN A 165 8.36 27.79 6.48
CA GLN A 165 8.66 28.27 7.83
C GLN A 165 9.56 27.31 8.61
N VAL A 166 9.38 25.99 8.45
CA VAL A 166 10.28 24.98 9.04
C VAL A 166 11.69 25.04 8.44
N GLN A 167 11.83 25.36 7.16
CA GLN A 167 13.13 25.57 6.53
C GLN A 167 13.82 26.85 7.05
N SER A 168 13.05 27.91 7.34
CA SER A 168 13.59 29.16 7.88
C SER A 168 14.02 29.09 9.34
N ASP A 169 13.31 28.30 10.17
CA ASP A 169 13.62 28.10 11.59
C ASP A 169 13.32 26.65 11.99
N ASN A 170 14.38 25.85 12.04
CA ASN A 170 14.32 24.42 12.36
C ASN A 170 14.34 24.13 13.87
N SER A 171 14.19 25.15 14.72
CA SER A 171 14.16 24.95 16.17
C SER A 171 12.99 24.04 16.56
N ARG A 172 13.30 22.95 17.29
CA ARG A 172 12.30 21.96 17.73
C ARG A 172 11.06 22.59 18.38
N LYS A 173 11.23 23.65 19.17
CA LYS A 173 10.11 24.34 19.83
C LYS A 173 9.20 25.03 18.80
N ARG A 174 9.79 25.67 17.79
CA ARG A 174 9.07 26.40 16.75
C ARG A 174 8.36 25.44 15.79
N VAL A 175 9.05 24.41 15.33
CA VAL A 175 8.47 23.36 14.47
C VAL A 175 7.27 22.69 15.15
N LYS A 176 7.38 22.36 16.45
CA LYS A 176 6.28 21.75 17.21
C LYS A 176 5.07 22.67 17.34
N SER A 177 5.30 23.95 17.64
CA SER A 177 4.23 24.96 17.70
C SER A 177 3.53 25.12 16.34
N LEU A 178 4.30 25.20 15.26
CA LEU A 178 3.78 25.39 13.93
C LEU A 178 2.99 24.16 13.44
N ALA A 179 3.52 22.97 13.68
CA ALA A 179 2.84 21.71 13.39
C ALA A 179 1.50 21.62 14.16
N THR A 180 1.47 22.09 15.40
CA THR A 180 0.24 22.10 16.22
C THR A 180 -0.81 23.04 15.62
N SER A 181 -0.41 24.23 15.16
CA SER A 181 -1.30 25.21 14.54
C SER A 181 -1.88 24.72 13.19
N VAL A 182 -1.03 24.14 12.34
CA VAL A 182 -1.45 23.56 11.05
C VAL A 182 -2.38 22.37 11.29
N SER A 183 -2.05 21.50 12.25
CA SER A 183 -2.89 20.35 12.60
C SER A 183 -4.28 20.78 13.09
N GLN A 184 -4.37 21.82 13.92
CA GLN A 184 -5.66 22.37 14.38
C GLN A 184 -6.49 22.91 13.20
N SER A 185 -5.84 23.56 12.24
CA SER A 185 -6.51 24.08 11.03
C SER A 185 -7.04 22.95 10.15
N LEU A 186 -6.25 21.89 9.94
CA LEU A 186 -6.68 20.70 9.19
C LEU A 186 -7.82 19.95 9.90
N VAL A 187 -7.75 19.80 11.22
CA VAL A 187 -8.83 19.18 12.01
C VAL A 187 -10.13 19.99 11.93
N SER A 188 -10.05 21.32 11.90
CA SER A 188 -11.23 22.18 11.71
C SER A 188 -11.88 21.93 10.35
N ILE A 189 -11.08 21.78 9.30
CA ILE A 189 -11.55 21.45 7.95
C ILE A 189 -12.23 20.08 7.93
N CYS A 190 -11.63 19.05 8.56
CA CYS A 190 -12.21 17.71 8.63
C CYS A 190 -13.52 17.63 9.44
N LYS A 191 -13.72 18.53 10.43
CA LYS A 191 -14.94 18.56 11.24
C LYS A 191 -16.09 19.29 10.55
N GLY A 192 -15.79 20.20 9.64
CA GLY A 192 -16.80 21.00 8.93
C GLY A 192 -17.43 20.27 7.74
N ASP A 193 -16.73 19.30 7.16
CA ASP A 193 -17.13 18.64 5.92
C ASP A 193 -16.45 17.27 5.75
N ALA A 194 -17.24 16.24 5.42
CA ALA A 194 -16.73 14.90 5.11
C ALA A 194 -15.87 14.90 3.83
N GLU A 195 -16.11 15.83 2.91
CA GLU A 195 -15.32 15.97 1.69
C GLU A 195 -13.96 16.62 1.99
N GLY A 196 -13.89 17.52 2.98
CA GLY A 196 -12.64 18.16 3.40
C GLY A 196 -11.56 17.19 3.86
N ALA A 197 -11.94 16.08 4.51
CA ALA A 197 -10.99 15.01 4.84
C ALA A 197 -10.40 14.36 3.58
N LYS A 198 -11.20 14.15 2.54
CA LYS A 198 -10.76 13.56 1.27
C LYS A 198 -9.82 14.50 0.51
N VAL A 199 -10.12 15.80 0.48
CA VAL A 199 -9.26 16.82 -0.14
C VAL A 199 -7.89 16.85 0.53
N ILE A 200 -7.86 16.81 1.87
CA ILE A 200 -6.60 16.77 2.63
C ILE A 200 -5.81 15.51 2.28
N CYS A 201 -6.45 14.34 2.26
CA CYS A 201 -5.79 13.10 1.86
C CYS A 201 -5.21 13.18 0.45
N ARG A 202 -5.93 13.74 -0.52
CA ARG A 202 -5.43 13.91 -1.91
C ARG A 202 -4.20 14.79 -1.96
N VAL A 203 -4.24 15.98 -1.34
CA VAL A 203 -3.10 16.90 -1.33
C VAL A 203 -1.88 16.29 -0.66
N LEU A 204 -2.08 15.57 0.45
CA LEU A 204 -0.99 14.94 1.17
C LEU A 204 -0.29 13.84 0.37
N VAL A 205 -1.00 13.15 -0.53
CA VAL A 205 -0.43 12.09 -1.38
C VAL A 205 0.31 12.65 -2.61
N GLU A 206 0.18 13.94 -2.92
CA GLU A 206 0.97 14.57 -3.99
C GLU A 206 2.47 14.66 -3.65
N ASP A 207 3.30 14.70 -4.69
CA ASP A 207 4.74 14.87 -4.58
C ASP A 207 5.09 16.18 -3.85
N GLY A 208 6.08 16.12 -2.96
CA GLY A 208 6.53 17.26 -2.15
C GLY A 208 5.86 17.38 -0.78
N PHE A 209 4.83 16.57 -0.49
CA PHE A 209 4.19 16.49 0.83
C PHE A 209 4.52 15.17 1.55
N LEU A 210 3.63 14.17 1.49
CA LEU A 210 3.92 12.84 2.07
C LEU A 210 4.77 11.96 1.15
N VAL A 211 4.72 12.22 -0.15
CA VAL A 211 5.58 11.56 -1.12
C VAL A 211 6.81 12.45 -1.34
N PRO A 212 8.04 11.96 -1.09
CA PRO A 212 9.24 12.73 -1.37
C PRO A 212 9.28 13.11 -2.85
N GLU A 213 9.58 14.38 -3.18
CA GLU A 213 10.03 14.72 -4.53
C GLU A 213 11.22 13.81 -4.84
N SER A 214 11.09 13.00 -5.90
CA SER A 214 12.07 12.00 -6.30
C SER A 214 13.50 12.51 -6.12
N ARG A 215 14.34 11.78 -5.37
CA ARG A 215 15.78 12.00 -5.36
C ARG A 215 16.29 11.82 -6.79
N GLN A 216 16.62 12.93 -7.45
CA GLN A 216 17.55 12.93 -8.57
C GLN A 216 18.94 12.49 -8.09
#